data_AF-A0A089LD93-F1
#
_entry.id   AF-A0A089LD93-F1
#
_cell.length_a   1.000
_cell.length_b   1.000
_cell.length_c   1.000
_cell.angle_alpha   90.00
_cell.angle_beta   90.00
_cell.angle_gamma   90.00
#
_symmetry.space_group_name_H-M   'P 1'
#
loop_
_entity.id
_entity.type
_entity.pdbx_description
1 polymer ?
#
loop_
_entity_poly.entity_id
_entity_poly.type
_entity_poly.pdbx_seq_one_letter_code
_entity_poly.pdbx_strand_id
1 'polypeptide(L)'
;MKFEEIRGGYDCIVSLGSSCEPAAHLRRRGLRVFSSPLDWVVSLSLTDVNRLLGKRFSGYMELPNMGVIDGNDVFVDNEVVQPVKSYFVKDYHYNVISVHDFPVLEGLEWSHVYPDFKQKINMRSQRLLDTLYMSRKALFIRWGSTYEEACELQMVLRTLTGGDFRILIVNGVDGLESVVDREWPLPGIASLGIPNLAGDAESWDYILDGVYLV
;
A
#
# COMPACT_ATOMS: atom_id res chain seq x y z
N MET A 1 -6.32 4.61 19.24
CA MET A 1 -7.25 5.69 18.79
C MET A 1 -8.53 5.00 18.37
N LYS A 2 -9.70 5.57 18.59
CA LYS A 2 -10.95 4.94 18.13
C LYS A 2 -11.07 5.03 16.61
N PHE A 3 -11.73 4.04 16.00
CA PHE A 3 -11.95 4.03 14.57
C PHE A 3 -12.66 5.28 14.06
N GLU A 4 -13.69 5.80 14.74
CA GLU A 4 -14.46 6.96 14.26
C GLU A 4 -13.60 8.22 14.09
N GLU A 5 -12.48 8.30 14.82
CA GLU A 5 -11.55 9.41 14.73
C GLU A 5 -10.83 9.46 13.38
N ILE A 6 -10.84 8.40 12.56
CA ILE A 6 -10.28 8.44 11.20
C ILE A 6 -11.13 9.26 10.24
N ARG A 7 -12.37 9.61 10.58
CA ARG A 7 -13.21 10.42 9.68
C ARG A 7 -12.63 11.83 9.50
N GLY A 8 -13.01 12.47 8.40
CA GLY A 8 -12.63 13.83 8.04
C GLY A 8 -11.72 13.94 6.82
N GLY A 9 -11.24 15.18 6.62
CA GLY A 9 -10.37 15.54 5.50
C GLY A 9 -8.90 15.17 5.71
N TYR A 10 -8.23 14.82 4.61
CA TYR A 10 -6.79 14.54 4.50
C TYR A 10 -6.21 15.15 3.22
N ASP A 11 -4.99 15.65 3.27
CA ASP A 11 -4.31 16.16 2.07
C ASP A 11 -3.85 14.99 1.16
N CYS A 12 -3.53 13.84 1.77
CA CYS A 12 -3.24 12.61 1.04
C CYS A 12 -3.64 11.36 1.83
N ILE A 13 -3.98 10.31 1.09
CA ILE A 13 -4.32 8.98 1.62
C ILE A 13 -3.46 7.95 0.87
N VAL A 14 -2.72 7.13 1.62
CA VAL A 14 -1.65 6.29 1.08
C VAL A 14 -1.84 4.83 1.51
N SER A 15 -1.88 3.92 0.53
CA SER A 15 -1.75 2.48 0.77
C SER A 15 -0.28 2.11 1.04
N LEU A 16 -0.05 1.28 2.05
CA LEU A 16 1.25 0.73 2.43
C LEU A 16 1.43 -0.74 2.00
N GLY A 17 0.75 -1.14 0.92
CA GLY A 17 0.88 -2.47 0.29
C GLY A 17 0.14 -3.58 1.04
N SER A 18 0.77 -4.75 1.13
CA SER A 18 0.20 -6.07 1.50
C SER A 18 -0.53 -6.73 0.34
N SER A 19 -1.37 -5.96 -0.33
CA SER A 19 -2.08 -6.33 -1.54
C SER A 19 -2.44 -5.04 -2.29
N CYS A 20 -2.98 -5.20 -3.50
CA CYS A 20 -3.52 -4.09 -4.28
C CYS A 20 -4.89 -3.59 -3.77
N GLU A 21 -5.54 -4.32 -2.86
CA GLU A 21 -6.93 -4.01 -2.46
C GLU A 21 -7.09 -2.62 -1.84
N PRO A 22 -6.28 -2.18 -0.84
CA PRO A 22 -6.46 -0.84 -0.28
C PRO A 22 -6.35 0.24 -1.36
N ALA A 23 -5.38 0.11 -2.28
CA ALA A 23 -5.20 1.03 -3.38
C ALA A 23 -6.37 1.00 -4.38
N ALA A 24 -6.92 -0.18 -4.68
CA ALA A 24 -8.07 -0.35 -5.56
C ALA A 24 -9.33 0.30 -4.97
N HIS A 25 -9.60 0.11 -3.68
CA HIS A 25 -10.75 0.71 -3.00
C HIS A 25 -10.59 2.23 -2.83
N LEU A 26 -9.38 2.72 -2.54
CA LEU A 26 -9.10 4.16 -2.56
C LEU A 26 -9.34 4.77 -3.95
N ARG A 27 -8.92 4.09 -5.03
CA ARG A 27 -9.21 4.53 -6.41
C ARG A 27 -10.72 4.54 -6.67
N ARG A 28 -11.45 3.48 -6.32
CA ARG A 28 -12.90 3.36 -6.50
C ARG A 28 -13.66 4.52 -5.84
N ARG A 29 -13.18 4.98 -4.68
CA ARG A 29 -13.77 6.06 -3.89
C ARG A 29 -13.28 7.47 -4.27
N GLY A 30 -12.39 7.60 -5.25
CA GLY A 30 -11.78 8.88 -5.61
C GLY A 30 -10.86 9.45 -4.52
N LEU A 31 -10.39 8.61 -3.60
CA LEU A 31 -9.52 8.97 -2.47
C LEU A 31 -8.02 8.85 -2.78
N ARG A 32 -7.68 8.44 -4.01
CA ARG A 32 -6.30 8.29 -4.47
C ARG A 32 -5.88 9.46 -5.36
N VAL A 33 -4.98 10.30 -4.85
CA VAL A 33 -4.42 11.47 -5.57
C VAL A 33 -3.28 11.12 -6.53
N PHE A 34 -2.55 10.03 -6.28
CA PHE A 34 -1.49 9.51 -7.15
C PHE A 34 -1.29 8.01 -6.92
N SER A 35 -0.65 7.32 -7.86
CA SER A 35 -0.24 5.93 -7.66
C SER A 35 1.02 5.85 -6.80
N SER A 36 0.91 5.27 -5.61
CA SER A 36 2.02 5.09 -4.64
C SER A 36 3.00 4.01 -5.11
N PRO A 37 4.28 4.03 -4.68
CA PRO A 37 5.22 2.93 -4.93
C PRO A 37 4.76 1.58 -4.36
N LEU A 38 3.81 1.56 -3.42
CA LEU A 38 3.31 0.33 -2.78
C LEU A 38 1.88 -0.07 -3.20
N ASP A 39 1.30 0.57 -4.21
CA ASP A 39 -0.08 0.29 -4.63
C ASP A 39 -0.24 -1.08 -5.33
N TRP A 40 0.78 -1.51 -6.08
CA TRP A 40 0.73 -2.68 -6.96
C TRP A 40 1.69 -3.77 -6.53
N VAL A 41 1.90 -3.88 -5.22
CA VAL A 41 2.87 -4.79 -4.64
C VAL A 41 2.25 -5.66 -3.55
N VAL A 42 2.76 -6.87 -3.44
CA VAL A 42 2.55 -7.74 -2.29
C VAL A 42 3.74 -7.57 -1.35
N SER A 43 3.48 -7.08 -0.15
CA SER A 43 4.46 -6.88 0.92
C SER A 43 3.90 -7.46 2.22
N LEU A 44 4.16 -8.74 2.47
CA LEU A 44 3.53 -9.47 3.59
C LEU A 44 4.04 -9.06 4.97
N SER A 45 5.24 -8.49 5.03
CA SER A 45 5.93 -8.07 6.26
C SER A 45 5.84 -6.55 6.39
N LEU A 46 5.15 -6.03 7.41
CA LEU A 46 5.19 -4.59 7.68
C LEU A 46 6.57 -4.17 8.19
N THR A 47 7.28 -5.05 8.89
CA THR A 47 8.69 -4.84 9.28
C THR A 47 9.58 -4.49 8.07
N ASP A 48 9.42 -5.18 6.94
CA ASP A 48 10.18 -4.88 5.72
C ASP A 48 9.76 -3.56 5.08
N VAL A 49 8.46 -3.24 5.11
CA VAL A 49 7.94 -1.95 4.67
C VAL A 49 8.45 -0.81 5.56
N ASN A 50 8.53 -1.00 6.88
CA ASN A 50 9.12 -0.05 7.82
C ASN A 50 10.58 0.23 7.46
N ARG A 51 11.36 -0.82 7.18
CA ARG A 51 12.75 -0.68 6.72
C ARG A 51 12.84 0.09 5.40
N LEU A 52 11.98 -0.23 4.43
CA LEU A 52 11.92 0.45 3.14
C LEU A 52 11.62 1.96 3.28
N LEU A 53 10.59 2.30 4.06
CA LEU A 53 10.20 3.68 4.35
C LEU A 53 11.29 4.41 5.14
N GLY A 54 11.84 3.79 6.17
CA GLY A 54 12.92 4.35 6.99
C GLY A 54 14.21 4.59 6.22
N LYS A 55 14.43 3.86 5.12
CA LYS A 55 15.51 4.10 4.16
C LYS A 55 15.12 4.99 2.98
N ARG A 56 13.93 5.60 3.01
CA ARG A 56 13.42 6.50 1.97
C ARG A 56 13.53 5.87 0.57
N PHE A 57 13.19 4.59 0.46
CA PHE A 57 13.27 3.80 -0.79
C PHE A 57 14.68 3.61 -1.37
N SER A 58 15.75 3.92 -0.62
CA SER A 58 17.12 3.64 -1.05
C SER A 58 17.33 2.15 -1.31
N GLY A 59 17.78 1.77 -2.50
CA GLY A 59 18.01 0.37 -2.87
C GLY A 59 16.73 -0.42 -3.18
N TYR A 60 15.57 0.24 -3.28
CA TYR A 60 14.29 -0.41 -3.58
C TYR A 60 14.23 -0.85 -5.03
N MET A 61 13.93 -2.12 -5.30
CA MET A 61 13.82 -2.67 -6.65
C MET A 61 15.07 -2.39 -7.49
N GLU A 62 16.25 -2.63 -6.93
CA GLU A 62 17.50 -2.65 -7.70
C GLU A 62 17.65 -3.99 -8.40
N LEU A 63 17.92 -3.98 -9.72
CA LEU A 63 17.98 -5.18 -10.54
C LEU A 63 18.79 -6.35 -9.95
N PRO A 64 19.98 -6.14 -9.34
CA PRO A 64 20.75 -7.24 -8.73
C PRO A 64 20.04 -7.94 -7.56
N ASN A 65 19.08 -7.26 -6.92
CA ASN A 65 18.28 -7.78 -5.82
C ASN A 65 16.94 -8.35 -6.29
N MET A 66 16.69 -8.42 -7.60
CA MET A 66 15.40 -8.79 -8.16
C MET A 66 15.44 -10.16 -8.85
N GLY A 67 14.31 -10.87 -8.80
CA GLY A 67 14.14 -12.11 -9.55
C GLY A 67 12.68 -12.47 -9.76
N VAL A 68 12.40 -13.20 -10.84
CA VAL A 68 11.07 -13.76 -11.10
C VAL A 68 10.83 -14.90 -10.12
N ILE A 69 9.62 -14.93 -9.56
CA ILE A 69 9.12 -16.04 -8.76
C ILE A 69 7.93 -16.69 -9.46
N ASP A 70 7.60 -17.92 -9.06
CA ASP A 70 6.42 -18.60 -9.59
C ASP A 70 5.14 -17.83 -9.23
N GLY A 71 4.24 -17.77 -10.21
CA GLY A 71 2.99 -17.02 -10.13
C GLY A 71 2.88 -15.99 -11.25
N ASN A 72 1.66 -15.54 -11.47
CA ASN A 72 1.34 -14.41 -12.33
C ASN A 72 0.02 -13.83 -11.85
N ASP A 73 -0.20 -12.56 -12.16
CA ASP A 73 -1.48 -11.92 -11.97
C ASP A 73 -1.92 -11.29 -13.28
N VAL A 74 -3.21 -11.11 -13.38
CA VAL A 74 -3.90 -10.57 -14.53
C VAL A 74 -4.61 -9.31 -14.06
N PHE A 75 -4.01 -8.16 -14.37
CA PHE A 75 -4.63 -6.88 -14.05
C PHE A 75 -5.48 -6.41 -15.21
N VAL A 76 -6.71 -5.97 -14.90
CA VAL A 76 -7.53 -5.16 -15.79
C VAL A 76 -7.47 -3.75 -15.25
N ASP A 77 -6.65 -2.90 -15.87
CA ASP A 77 -6.75 -1.47 -15.60
C ASP A 77 -8.02 -0.95 -16.27
N ASN A 78 -8.77 -0.06 -15.62
CA ASN A 78 -9.95 0.57 -16.24
C ASN A 78 -9.58 1.42 -17.48
N GLU A 79 -8.29 1.63 -17.74
CA GLU A 79 -7.74 2.27 -18.94
C GLU A 79 -7.32 1.26 -20.03
N VAL A 80 -7.17 -0.03 -19.70
CA VAL A 80 -6.73 -1.09 -20.61
C VAL A 80 -7.82 -2.14 -20.73
N VAL A 81 -8.46 -2.19 -21.91
CA VAL A 81 -9.59 -3.09 -22.23
C VAL A 81 -9.20 -4.57 -22.18
N GLN A 82 -7.91 -4.91 -22.12
CA GLN A 82 -7.43 -6.29 -22.10
C GLN A 82 -6.59 -6.64 -20.86
N PRO A 83 -6.85 -7.80 -20.25
CA PRO A 83 -6.04 -8.34 -19.18
C PRO A 83 -4.58 -8.51 -19.63
N VAL A 84 -3.64 -7.87 -18.94
CA VAL A 84 -2.20 -8.02 -19.19
C VAL A 84 -1.64 -9.01 -18.19
N LYS A 85 -1.13 -10.15 -18.67
CA LYS A 85 -0.41 -11.11 -17.84
C LYS A 85 0.93 -10.50 -17.45
N SER A 86 1.23 -10.48 -16.16
CA SER A 86 2.50 -9.96 -15.64
C SER A 86 3.28 -11.02 -14.87
N TYR A 87 4.61 -10.93 -14.94
CA TYR A 87 5.51 -11.68 -14.07
C TYR A 87 5.38 -11.19 -12.63
N PHE A 88 5.51 -12.13 -11.68
CA PHE A 88 5.81 -11.78 -10.30
C PHE A 88 7.30 -11.56 -10.15
N VAL A 89 7.69 -10.33 -9.90
CA VAL A 89 9.09 -9.95 -9.73
C VAL A 89 9.30 -9.52 -8.30
N LYS A 90 10.14 -10.26 -7.59
CA LYS A 90 10.44 -10.05 -6.18
C LYS A 90 11.72 -9.25 -6.03
N ASP A 91 11.67 -8.17 -5.26
CA ASP A 91 12.83 -7.56 -4.62
C ASP A 91 13.15 -8.35 -3.35
N TYR A 92 14.26 -9.06 -3.34
CA TYR A 92 14.75 -9.83 -2.19
C TYR A 92 15.37 -8.94 -1.11
N HIS A 93 15.81 -7.73 -1.46
CA HIS A 93 16.38 -6.82 -0.48
C HIS A 93 15.31 -6.29 0.47
N TYR A 94 14.12 -5.94 -0.02
CA TYR A 94 12.99 -5.48 0.81
C TYR A 94 11.84 -6.47 0.91
N ASN A 95 11.96 -7.67 0.34
CA ASN A 95 10.93 -8.70 0.38
C ASN A 95 9.56 -8.21 -0.15
N VAL A 96 9.58 -7.45 -1.24
CA VAL A 96 8.40 -6.89 -1.91
C VAL A 96 8.24 -7.53 -3.29
N ILE A 97 7.03 -7.95 -3.64
CA ILE A 97 6.72 -8.55 -4.94
C ILE A 97 5.92 -7.54 -5.76
N SER A 98 6.44 -7.13 -6.91
CA SER A 98 5.67 -6.42 -7.92
C SER A 98 4.81 -7.41 -8.70
N VAL A 99 3.50 -7.16 -8.77
CA VAL A 99 2.54 -8.08 -9.42
C VAL A 99 2.01 -7.60 -10.77
N HIS A 100 2.15 -6.30 -11.08
CA HIS A 100 1.55 -5.72 -12.30
C HIS A 100 2.53 -4.94 -13.18
N ASP A 101 3.70 -4.56 -12.67
CA ASP A 101 4.59 -3.66 -13.41
C ASP A 101 5.46 -4.36 -14.49
N PHE A 102 5.47 -5.70 -14.55
CA PHE A 102 6.31 -6.48 -15.47
C PHE A 102 5.47 -7.35 -16.43
N PRO A 103 4.91 -6.78 -17.50
CA PRO A 103 4.10 -7.54 -18.47
C PRO A 103 4.91 -8.63 -19.16
N VAL A 104 4.26 -9.75 -19.45
CA VAL A 104 4.81 -10.82 -20.28
C VAL A 104 4.74 -10.37 -21.75
N LEU A 105 5.91 -10.15 -22.36
CA LEU A 105 6.04 -9.75 -23.76
C LEU A 105 6.65 -10.89 -24.56
N GLU A 106 6.04 -11.25 -25.68
CA GLU A 106 6.47 -12.38 -26.49
C GLU A 106 7.93 -12.21 -26.97
N GLY A 107 8.76 -13.23 -26.72
CA GLY A 107 10.16 -13.26 -27.13
C GLY A 107 11.10 -12.36 -26.31
N LEU A 108 10.63 -11.73 -25.22
CA LEU A 108 11.43 -10.84 -24.39
C LEU A 108 11.53 -11.35 -22.95
N GLU A 109 12.70 -11.15 -22.35
CA GLU A 109 12.93 -11.39 -20.93
C GLU A 109 12.17 -10.37 -20.08
N TRP A 110 11.75 -10.77 -18.87
CA TRP A 110 11.02 -9.90 -17.93
C TRP A 110 11.76 -8.58 -17.64
N SER A 111 13.10 -8.61 -17.63
CA SER A 111 13.95 -7.45 -17.34
C SER A 111 14.00 -6.44 -18.48
N HIS A 112 13.42 -6.74 -19.65
CA HIS A 112 13.35 -5.82 -20.77
C HIS A 112 12.69 -4.48 -20.40
N VAL A 113 11.64 -4.52 -19.57
CA VAL A 113 10.92 -3.31 -19.11
C VAL A 113 11.53 -2.67 -17.85
N TYR A 114 12.59 -3.25 -17.29
CA TYR A 114 13.18 -2.80 -16.03
C TYR A 114 13.59 -1.31 -16.05
N PRO A 115 14.25 -0.77 -17.10
CA PRO A 115 14.64 0.64 -17.09
C PRO A 115 13.46 1.60 -16.89
N ASP A 116 12.37 1.39 -17.62
CA ASP A 116 11.15 2.21 -17.53
C ASP A 116 10.44 2.01 -16.19
N PHE A 117 10.37 0.77 -15.72
CA PHE A 117 9.84 0.46 -14.39
C PHE A 117 10.64 1.18 -13.30
N LYS A 118 11.97 1.10 -13.34
CA LYS A 118 12.85 1.68 -12.32
C LYS A 118 12.75 3.20 -12.29
N GLN A 119 12.67 3.84 -13.45
CA GLN A 119 12.42 5.28 -13.54
C GLN A 119 11.06 5.64 -12.91
N LYS A 120 10.01 4.88 -13.26
CA LYS A 120 8.64 5.08 -12.76
C LYS A 120 8.57 4.91 -11.24
N ILE A 121 9.16 3.85 -10.68
CA ILE A 121 9.10 3.59 -9.24
C ILE A 121 9.89 4.62 -8.45
N ASN A 122 11.06 5.05 -8.93
CA ASN A 122 11.84 6.12 -8.29
C ASN A 122 11.06 7.45 -8.27
N MET A 123 10.39 7.79 -9.37
CA MET A 123 9.53 8.98 -9.44
C MET A 123 8.34 8.89 -8.47
N ARG A 124 7.67 7.73 -8.40
CA ARG A 124 6.57 7.50 -7.44
C ARG A 124 7.05 7.60 -6.00
N SER A 125 8.21 7.03 -5.68
CA SER A 125 8.83 7.11 -4.35
C SER A 125 9.14 8.55 -3.96
N GLN A 126 9.77 9.33 -4.85
CA GLN A 126 10.07 10.74 -4.58
C GLN A 126 8.78 11.56 -4.42
N ARG A 127 7.80 11.36 -5.31
CA ARG A 127 6.50 12.03 -5.21
C ARG A 127 5.80 11.74 -3.88
N LEU A 128 5.84 10.49 -3.41
CA LEU A 128 5.29 10.15 -2.09
C LEU A 128 6.01 10.94 -1.00
N LEU A 129 7.35 10.91 -0.95
CA LEU A 129 8.13 11.63 0.06
C LEU A 129 7.84 13.13 0.06
N ASP A 130 7.79 13.77 -1.12
CA ASP A 130 7.48 15.18 -1.26
C ASP A 130 6.06 15.49 -0.78
N THR A 131 5.10 14.65 -1.16
CA THR A 131 3.70 14.81 -0.74
C THR A 131 3.54 14.69 0.77
N LEU A 132 4.21 13.71 1.39
CA LEU A 132 4.17 13.52 2.84
C LEU A 132 4.81 14.69 3.60
N TYR A 133 5.88 15.26 3.06
CA TYR A 133 6.52 16.43 3.65
C TYR A 133 5.63 17.67 3.60
N MET A 134 4.87 17.86 2.50
CA MET A 134 4.01 19.02 2.31
C MET A 134 2.62 18.89 2.94
N SER A 135 2.17 17.67 3.22
CA SER A 135 0.85 17.40 3.82
C SER A 135 0.80 17.85 5.27
N ARG A 136 -0.24 18.60 5.63
CA ARG A 136 -0.58 18.93 7.02
C ARG A 136 -1.27 17.78 7.73
N LYS A 137 -2.01 16.96 6.98
CA LYS A 137 -2.71 15.78 7.50
C LYS A 137 -2.75 14.63 6.50
N ALA A 138 -2.13 13.51 6.82
CA ALA A 138 -2.11 12.31 5.99
C ALA A 138 -2.85 11.12 6.64
N LEU A 139 -3.41 10.23 5.83
CA LEU A 139 -3.91 8.92 6.27
C LEU A 139 -3.10 7.80 5.60
N PHE A 140 -2.57 6.89 6.41
CA PHE A 140 -1.91 5.68 5.95
C PHE A 140 -2.81 4.48 6.20
N ILE A 141 -2.98 3.63 5.18
CA ILE A 141 -3.76 2.41 5.28
C ILE A 141 -2.86 1.21 5.03
N ARG A 142 -2.88 0.25 5.94
CA ARG A 142 -2.10 -0.98 5.85
C ARG A 142 -2.99 -2.17 6.14
N TRP A 143 -3.09 -3.08 5.17
CA TRP A 143 -3.67 -4.40 5.41
C TRP A 143 -2.62 -5.32 6.02
N GLY A 144 -2.93 -6.05 7.09
CA GLY A 144 -2.01 -7.01 7.71
C GLY A 144 -0.90 -6.35 8.51
N SER A 145 -1.00 -6.42 9.84
CA SER A 145 0.05 -5.99 10.76
C SER A 145 -0.19 -6.45 12.20
N THR A 146 0.88 -6.63 12.98
CA THR A 146 0.81 -6.73 14.45
C THR A 146 0.87 -5.37 15.15
N TYR A 147 0.58 -5.36 16.44
CA TYR A 147 0.65 -4.17 17.28
C TYR A 147 2.06 -3.56 17.28
N GLU A 148 3.09 -4.39 17.39
CA GLU A 148 4.49 -3.99 17.47
C GLU A 148 4.97 -3.39 16.15
N GLU A 149 4.62 -4.02 15.02
CA GLU A 149 4.97 -3.49 13.70
C GLU A 149 4.31 -2.14 13.41
N ALA A 150 3.06 -1.94 13.89
CA ALA A 150 2.36 -0.67 13.77
C ALA A 150 2.98 0.44 14.64
N CYS A 151 3.50 0.09 15.83
CA CYS A 151 4.29 1.01 16.65
C CYS A 151 5.54 1.49 15.89
N GLU A 152 6.29 0.56 15.31
CA GLU A 152 7.47 0.89 14.52
C GLU A 152 7.11 1.73 13.28
N LEU A 153 6.02 1.37 12.58
CA LEU A 153 5.52 2.13 11.44
C LEU A 153 5.27 3.59 11.83
N GLN A 154 4.60 3.83 12.96
CA GLN A 154 4.37 5.18 13.44
C GLN A 154 5.68 5.94 13.67
N MET A 155 6.69 5.30 14.27
CA MET A 155 8.00 5.93 14.48
C MET A 155 8.67 6.29 13.16
N VAL A 156 8.61 5.41 12.16
CA VAL A 156 9.17 5.66 10.83
C VAL A 156 8.43 6.80 10.13
N LEU A 157 7.10 6.79 10.13
CA LEU A 157 6.29 7.82 9.45
C LEU A 157 6.46 9.22 10.05
N ARG A 158 6.71 9.34 11.36
CA ARG A 158 7.06 10.63 12.00
C ARG A 158 8.30 11.28 11.38
N THR A 159 9.21 10.50 10.81
CA THR A 159 10.43 11.02 10.16
C THR A 159 10.21 11.45 8.71
N LEU A 160 9.07 11.07 8.12
CA LEU A 160 8.74 11.29 6.71
C LEU A 160 7.65 12.34 6.50
N THR A 161 6.84 12.61 7.53
CA THR A 161 5.70 13.51 7.48
C THR A 161 6.04 14.88 8.05
N GLY A 162 5.55 15.94 7.39
CA GLY A 162 5.71 17.32 7.87
C GLY A 162 4.60 17.78 8.82
N GLY A 163 3.44 17.11 8.78
CA GLY A 163 2.27 17.41 9.59
C GLY A 163 1.75 16.21 10.38
N ASP A 164 0.49 16.30 10.81
CA ASP A 164 -0.18 15.22 11.50
C ASP A 164 -0.46 14.05 10.56
N PHE A 165 -0.58 12.85 11.13
CA PHE A 165 -1.03 11.71 10.37
C PHE A 165 -1.79 10.73 11.24
N ARG A 166 -2.59 9.89 10.56
CA ARG A 166 -3.28 8.75 11.17
C ARG A 166 -2.90 7.48 10.43
N ILE A 167 -2.92 6.37 11.15
CA ILE A 167 -2.71 5.04 10.59
C ILE A 167 -3.98 4.22 10.81
N LEU A 168 -4.45 3.60 9.76
CA LEU A 168 -5.49 2.59 9.79
C LEU A 168 -4.87 1.24 9.46
N ILE A 169 -4.87 0.34 10.44
CA ILE A 169 -4.52 -1.07 10.26
C ILE A 169 -5.79 -1.86 10.03
N VAL A 170 -5.82 -2.68 8.98
CA VAL A 170 -6.93 -3.57 8.65
C VAL A 170 -6.43 -5.00 8.63
N ASN A 171 -7.05 -5.90 9.37
CA ASN A 171 -6.67 -7.30 9.42
C ASN A 171 -7.87 -8.18 9.03
N GLY A 172 -7.74 -8.94 7.94
CA GLY A 172 -8.69 -10.00 7.60
C GLY A 172 -8.65 -11.10 8.66
N VAL A 173 -9.81 -11.45 9.21
CA VAL A 173 -9.94 -12.48 10.26
C VAL A 173 -11.01 -13.48 9.86
N ASP A 174 -10.63 -14.75 9.83
CA ASP A 174 -11.53 -15.85 9.51
C ASP A 174 -12.67 -15.94 10.53
N GLY A 175 -13.90 -16.09 10.02
CA GLY A 175 -15.09 -16.22 10.85
C GLY A 175 -15.66 -14.90 11.39
N LEU A 176 -15.08 -13.74 11.06
CA LEU A 176 -15.78 -12.47 11.26
C LEU A 176 -16.87 -12.26 10.20
N GLU A 177 -18.03 -11.79 10.64
CA GLU A 177 -19.17 -11.44 9.77
C GLU A 177 -19.26 -9.94 9.48
N SER A 178 -18.57 -9.11 10.26
CA SER A 178 -18.59 -7.65 10.13
C SER A 178 -17.29 -7.02 10.64
N VAL A 179 -17.13 -5.72 10.36
CA VAL A 179 -15.99 -4.91 10.80
C VAL A 179 -16.04 -4.71 12.32
N VAL A 180 -14.93 -4.94 13.00
CA VAL A 180 -14.78 -4.81 14.46
C VAL A 180 -13.57 -3.94 14.79
N ASP A 181 -13.76 -2.90 15.61
CA ASP A 181 -12.64 -2.14 16.17
C ASP A 181 -11.89 -3.01 17.19
N ARG A 182 -10.56 -3.12 17.03
CA ARG A 182 -9.68 -3.85 17.94
C ARG A 182 -9.22 -3.02 19.13
N GLU A 183 -9.58 -1.74 19.14
CA GLU A 183 -9.37 -0.79 20.24
C GLU A 183 -7.92 -0.74 20.74
N TRP A 184 -6.95 -0.80 19.83
CA TRP A 184 -5.55 -0.70 20.20
C TRP A 184 -5.29 0.62 20.95
N PRO A 185 -4.62 0.59 22.13
CA PRO A 185 -4.31 1.78 22.92
C PRO A 185 -3.15 2.61 22.34
N LEU A 186 -3.11 2.75 21.01
CA LEU A 186 -2.08 3.50 20.27
C LEU A 186 -2.65 4.84 19.78
N PRO A 187 -2.12 5.99 20.26
CA PRO A 187 -2.51 7.30 19.75
C PRO A 187 -2.25 7.40 18.24
N GLY A 188 -3.18 7.96 17.48
CA GLY A 188 -3.05 8.12 16.02
C GLY A 188 -3.17 6.83 15.19
N ILE A 189 -3.41 5.66 15.82
CA ILE A 189 -3.58 4.38 15.12
C ILE A 189 -4.94 3.77 15.49
N ALA A 190 -5.74 3.47 14.45
CA ALA A 190 -6.93 2.63 14.55
C ALA A 190 -6.60 1.25 13.97
N SER A 191 -7.14 0.20 14.57
CA SER A 191 -6.93 -1.17 14.12
C SER A 191 -8.26 -1.89 14.02
N LEU A 192 -8.55 -2.47 12.87
CA LEU A 192 -9.81 -3.13 12.57
C LEU A 192 -9.57 -4.61 12.26
N GLY A 193 -10.47 -5.45 12.75
CA GLY A 193 -10.71 -6.78 12.18
C GLY A 193 -11.83 -6.69 11.15
N ILE A 194 -11.66 -7.34 10.00
CA ILE A 194 -12.70 -7.44 8.97
C ILE A 194 -12.90 -8.89 8.54
N PRO A 195 -14.03 -9.26 7.94
CA PRO A 195 -14.18 -10.55 7.29
C PRO A 195 -13.02 -10.82 6.32
N ASN A 196 -12.41 -12.00 6.38
CA ASN A 196 -11.33 -12.38 5.46
C ASN A 196 -11.88 -12.78 4.08
N LEU A 197 -12.44 -11.81 3.37
CA LEU A 197 -13.09 -11.98 2.08
C LEU A 197 -12.41 -11.08 1.04
N ALA A 198 -11.89 -11.70 -0.01
CA ALA A 198 -11.24 -10.97 -1.10
C ALA A 198 -12.25 -10.05 -1.81
N GLY A 199 -11.86 -8.81 -2.07
CA GLY A 199 -12.69 -7.83 -2.77
C GLY A 199 -13.94 -7.39 -2.01
N ASP A 200 -13.96 -7.47 -0.67
CA ASP A 200 -15.10 -7.06 0.17
C ASP A 200 -15.36 -5.54 0.10
N ALA A 201 -16.12 -5.16 -0.92
CA ALA A 201 -16.52 -3.80 -1.19
C ALA A 201 -17.25 -3.13 -0.03
N GLU A 202 -18.08 -3.89 0.69
CA GLU A 202 -18.95 -3.39 1.75
C GLU A 202 -18.12 -3.00 2.98
N SER A 203 -17.22 -3.88 3.43
CA SER A 203 -16.28 -3.55 4.51
C SER A 203 -15.46 -2.31 4.18
N TRP A 204 -14.92 -2.21 2.97
CA TRP A 204 -14.14 -1.04 2.55
C TRP A 204 -14.97 0.24 2.45
N ASP A 205 -16.23 0.17 1.99
CA ASP A 205 -17.13 1.33 1.95
C ASP A 205 -17.48 1.81 3.36
N TYR A 206 -17.70 0.89 4.30
CA TYR A 206 -17.91 1.22 5.71
C TYR A 206 -16.66 1.87 6.34
N ILE A 207 -15.49 1.27 6.10
CA ILE A 207 -14.22 1.73 6.68
C ILE A 207 -13.84 3.13 6.18
N LEU A 208 -14.09 3.42 4.90
CA LEU A 208 -13.77 4.69 4.27
C LEU A 208 -14.91 5.72 4.37
N ASP A 209 -16.00 5.40 5.07
CA ASP A 209 -17.10 6.32 5.27
C ASP A 209 -16.66 7.57 6.04
N GLY A 210 -17.07 8.75 5.56
CA GLY A 210 -16.68 10.04 6.13
C GLY A 210 -15.21 10.44 5.92
N VAL A 211 -14.41 9.68 5.17
CA VAL A 211 -13.05 10.05 4.75
C VAL A 211 -13.09 10.77 3.41
N TYR A 212 -12.39 11.90 3.29
CA TYR A 212 -12.31 12.68 2.04
C TYR A 212 -10.98 13.42 1.89
N LEU A 213 -10.68 13.85 0.65
CA LEU A 213 -9.51 14.68 0.33
C LEU A 213 -9.84 16.17 0.48
N VAL A 214 -8.87 16.98 0.92
CA VAL A 214 -8.99 18.45 1.07
C VAL A 214 -7.97 19.22 0.23
#